data_AF-A0A9X7WIQ8-F1
#
_entry.id   AF-A0A9X7WIQ8-F1
#
_cell.length_a   1.000
_cell.length_b   1.000
_cell.length_c   1.000
_cell.angle_alpha   90.00
_cell.angle_beta   90.00
_cell.angle_gamma   90.00
#
_symmetry.space_group_name_H-M   'P 1'
#
loop_
_entity.id
_entity.type
_entity.pdbx_description
1 polymer ?
#
loop_
_entity_poly.entity_id
_entity_poly.type
_entity_poly.pdbx_seq_one_letter_code
_entity_poly.pdbx_strand_id
1 'polypeptide(L)'
;MSKAKKAPRQGLSSDAPHRVEFFQRRPNEDPEQSAPGLEFLRACPSKVQATMLAVLKAVAEAPPKRFAGGGHWEAMHGSMSGWHEVRVDGSKPRRHYRLFCRVDTEALGTDRPILAVITGMSKAVRTTFSEADHLKVRELGTEYFSRNPRSVKNG
;
A
#
# COMPACT_ATOMS: atom_id res chain seq x y z
N MET A 1 12.82 -3.55 -43.42
CA MET A 1 12.14 -2.70 -42.41
C MET A 1 12.56 -3.17 -41.02
N SER A 2 13.41 -2.39 -40.33
CA SER A 2 13.95 -2.80 -39.03
C SER A 2 12.97 -2.43 -37.91
N LYS A 3 12.49 -3.42 -37.15
CA LYS A 3 11.70 -3.17 -35.94
C LYS A 3 12.64 -2.58 -34.89
N ALA A 4 12.40 -1.32 -34.51
CA ALA A 4 13.07 -0.74 -33.34
C ALA A 4 12.71 -1.56 -32.10
N LYS A 5 13.71 -2.21 -31.48
CA LYS A 5 13.58 -2.76 -30.13
C LYS A 5 13.36 -1.60 -29.17
N LYS A 6 12.16 -1.49 -28.59
CA LYS A 6 11.88 -0.58 -27.49
C LYS A 6 12.79 -1.01 -26.32
N ALA A 7 13.72 -0.14 -25.92
CA ALA A 7 14.56 -0.39 -24.75
C ALA A 7 13.66 -0.67 -23.53
N PRO A 8 14.04 -1.60 -22.64
CA PRO A 8 13.30 -1.78 -21.38
C PRO A 8 13.29 -0.44 -20.66
N ARG A 9 12.11 0.09 -20.32
CA ARG A 9 12.04 1.19 -19.35
C ARG A 9 12.57 0.61 -18.04
N GLN A 10 13.79 0.94 -17.66
CA GLN A 10 14.26 0.63 -16.31
C GLN A 10 13.34 1.38 -15.34
N GLY A 11 12.60 0.63 -14.53
CA GLY A 11 11.84 1.21 -13.41
C GLY A 11 12.79 1.93 -12.45
N LEU A 12 12.22 2.78 -11.60
CA LEU A 12 12.97 3.47 -10.56
C LEU A 12 13.56 2.44 -9.59
N SER A 13 14.71 2.74 -8.98
CA SER A 13 15.34 1.82 -8.04
C SER A 13 14.42 1.55 -6.85
N SER A 14 14.19 0.27 -6.53
CA SER A 14 13.47 -0.11 -5.29
C SER A 14 14.25 0.21 -4.01
N ASP A 15 15.51 0.60 -4.15
CA ASP A 15 16.37 1.01 -3.05
C ASP A 15 16.42 2.54 -2.89
N ALA A 16 15.69 3.31 -3.71
CA ALA A 16 15.54 4.74 -3.52
C ALA A 16 14.48 5.06 -2.45
N PRO A 17 14.52 6.24 -1.81
CA PRO A 17 13.40 6.72 -1.01
C PRO A 17 12.11 6.76 -1.82
N HIS A 18 11.03 6.25 -1.24
CA HIS A 18 9.72 6.19 -1.86
C HIS A 18 8.87 7.41 -1.51
N ARG A 19 7.86 7.70 -2.34
CA ARG A 19 6.72 8.54 -1.92
C ARG A 19 5.62 7.67 -1.35
N VAL A 20 5.03 8.10 -0.24
CA VAL A 20 3.81 7.48 0.30
C VAL A 20 2.63 8.08 -0.45
N GLU A 21 1.85 7.24 -1.12
CA GLU A 21 0.67 7.65 -1.88
C GLU A 21 -0.50 6.73 -1.55
N PHE A 22 -1.71 7.27 -1.55
CA PHE A 22 -2.92 6.50 -1.30
C PHE A 22 -3.65 6.22 -2.60
N PHE A 23 -3.97 4.95 -2.86
CA PHE A 23 -4.76 4.58 -4.02
C PHE A 23 -6.13 5.28 -3.97
N GLN A 24 -6.50 5.91 -5.09
CA GLN A 24 -7.83 6.48 -5.30
C GLN A 24 -8.53 5.69 -6.41
N ARG A 25 -9.71 5.15 -6.11
CA ARG A 25 -10.58 4.49 -7.07
C ARG A 25 -11.07 5.49 -8.11
N ARG A 26 -11.22 5.04 -9.35
CA ARG A 26 -11.57 5.93 -10.48
C ARG A 26 -13.10 6.08 -10.60
N PRO A 27 -13.62 7.20 -11.15
CA PRO A 27 -15.06 7.43 -11.30
C PRO A 27 -15.84 6.29 -11.96
N ASN A 28 -15.22 5.56 -12.88
CA ASN A 28 -15.85 4.46 -13.61
C ASN A 28 -15.92 3.15 -12.81
N GLU A 29 -15.07 2.98 -11.80
CA GLU A 29 -15.06 1.84 -10.87
C GLU A 29 -15.79 2.19 -9.56
N ASP A 30 -15.79 3.48 -9.22
CA ASP A 30 -16.32 4.06 -8.00
C ASP A 30 -16.71 5.53 -8.24
N PRO A 31 -18.01 5.85 -8.38
CA PRO A 31 -18.47 7.22 -8.55
C PRO A 31 -18.06 8.15 -7.41
N GLU A 32 -17.89 7.63 -6.19
CA GLU A 32 -17.45 8.40 -5.02
C GLU A 32 -15.93 8.63 -5.01
N GLN A 33 -15.19 7.91 -5.88
CA GLN A 33 -13.74 7.98 -6.01
C GLN A 33 -13.05 7.82 -4.65
N SER A 34 -13.48 6.79 -3.90
CA SER A 34 -12.97 6.50 -2.58
C SER A 34 -11.45 6.30 -2.61
N ALA A 35 -10.81 6.61 -1.48
CA ALA A 35 -9.41 6.29 -1.22
C ALA A 35 -9.35 5.35 -0.01
N PRO A 36 -9.60 4.04 -0.18
CA PRO A 36 -9.89 3.14 0.93
C PRO A 36 -8.80 3.12 2.01
N GLY A 37 -7.53 3.16 1.60
CA GLY A 37 -6.41 3.22 2.54
C GLY A 37 -6.38 4.49 3.37
N LEU A 38 -6.70 5.64 2.76
CA LEU A 38 -6.68 6.95 3.42
C LEU A 38 -7.88 7.10 4.35
N GLU A 39 -9.06 6.68 3.90
CA GLU A 39 -10.28 6.67 4.68
C GLU A 39 -10.16 5.78 5.90
N PHE A 40 -9.65 4.56 5.74
CA PHE A 40 -9.38 3.66 6.86
C PHE A 40 -8.40 4.27 7.85
N LEU A 41 -7.29 4.84 7.36
CA LEU A 41 -6.28 5.46 8.21
C LEU A 41 -6.87 6.63 9.03
N ARG A 42 -7.72 7.45 8.41
CA ARG A 42 -8.42 8.57 9.08
C ARG A 42 -9.47 8.11 10.08
N ALA A 43 -10.08 6.95 9.87
CA ALA A 43 -11.04 6.36 10.80
C ALA A 43 -10.38 5.61 11.97
N CYS A 44 -9.06 5.40 11.95
CA CYS A 44 -8.36 4.72 13.04
C CYS A 44 -8.30 5.59 14.31
N PRO A 45 -8.23 4.97 15.50
CA PRO A 45 -7.94 5.70 16.74
C PRO A 45 -6.65 6.52 16.61
N SER A 46 -6.60 7.73 17.18
CA SER A 46 -5.52 8.70 16.93
C SER A 46 -4.11 8.12 17.15
N LYS A 47 -3.91 7.30 18.20
CA LYS A 47 -2.62 6.63 18.43
C LYS A 47 -2.27 5.64 17.33
N VAL A 48 -3.24 4.86 16.87
CA VAL A 48 -3.05 3.88 15.77
C VAL A 48 -2.71 4.62 14.48
N GLN A 49 -3.47 5.67 14.16
CA GLN A 49 -3.25 6.51 12.99
C GLN A 49 -1.84 7.12 13.00
N ALA A 50 -1.44 7.75 14.11
CA ALA A 50 -0.13 8.37 14.25
C ALA A 50 1.01 7.35 14.09
N THR A 51 0.88 6.16 14.69
CA THR A 51 1.87 5.09 14.53
C THR A 51 1.94 4.59 13.09
N MET A 52 0.80 4.38 12.41
CA MET A 52 0.79 3.96 11.00
C MET A 52 1.48 4.98 10.09
N LEU A 53 1.20 6.27 10.28
CA LEU A 53 1.86 7.35 9.54
C LEU A 53 3.37 7.37 9.78
N ALA A 54 3.80 7.22 11.03
CA ALA A 54 5.21 7.16 11.37
C ALA A 54 5.92 5.96 10.71
N VAL A 55 5.26 4.80 10.66
CA VAL A 55 5.81 3.61 9.99
C VAL A 55 5.87 3.82 8.47
N LEU A 56 4.81 4.32 7.83
CA LEU A 56 4.82 4.61 6.39
C LEU A 56 5.95 5.58 6.02
N LYS A 57 6.14 6.64 6.81
CA LYS A 57 7.24 7.60 6.62
C LYS A 57 8.59 6.92 6.75
N ALA A 58 8.82 6.16 7.83
CA ALA A 58 10.10 5.49 8.06
C ALA A 58 10.43 4.46 6.96
N VAL A 59 9.45 3.69 6.50
CA VAL A 59 9.58 2.72 5.38
C VAL A 59 9.79 3.42 4.04
N ALA A 60 9.22 4.61 3.84
CA ALA A 60 9.44 5.37 2.63
C ALA A 60 10.83 6.00 2.59
N GLU A 61 11.36 6.44 3.73
CA GLU A 61 12.71 7.01 3.86
C GLU A 61 13.82 5.94 3.82
N ALA A 62 13.63 4.83 4.51
CA ALA A 62 14.54 3.69 4.53
C ALA A 62 14.00 2.61 3.58
N PRO A 63 14.70 2.25 2.49
CA PRO A 63 14.19 1.40 1.42
C PRO A 63 13.30 0.24 1.91
N PRO A 64 12.05 0.12 1.44
CA PRO A 64 11.03 -0.75 2.06
C PRO A 64 11.45 -2.21 2.23
N LYS A 65 12.33 -2.70 1.37
CA LYS A 65 12.86 -4.08 1.39
C LYS A 65 13.91 -4.33 2.47
N ARG A 66 14.52 -3.27 3.03
CA ARG A 66 15.58 -3.34 4.05
C ARG A 66 15.12 -2.85 5.41
N PHE A 67 13.90 -2.35 5.51
CA PHE A 67 13.37 -1.84 6.77
C PHE A 67 13.05 -3.01 7.70
N ALA A 68 13.80 -3.10 8.81
CA ALA A 68 13.64 -4.16 9.80
C ALA A 68 12.31 -4.10 10.59
N GLY A 69 11.51 -3.04 10.40
CA GLY A 69 10.10 -3.03 10.75
C GLY A 69 9.75 -2.95 12.24
N GLY A 70 10.60 -3.45 13.15
CA GLY A 70 10.25 -3.62 14.56
C GLY A 70 8.98 -4.46 14.79
N GLY A 71 8.58 -5.26 13.80
CA GLY A 71 7.29 -5.97 13.77
C GLY A 71 6.10 -5.14 13.23
N HIS A 72 6.28 -3.86 12.90
CA HIS A 72 5.27 -2.98 12.32
C HIS A 72 5.22 -2.97 10.79
N TRP A 73 6.20 -3.55 10.11
CA TRP A 73 6.25 -3.68 8.66
C TRP A 73 6.63 -5.10 8.30
N GLU A 74 5.88 -5.73 7.39
CA GLU A 74 6.11 -7.13 7.03
C GLU A 74 5.80 -7.38 5.56
N ALA A 75 6.69 -8.09 4.87
CA ALA A 75 6.42 -8.62 3.54
C ALA A 75 5.47 -9.83 3.67
N MET A 76 4.40 -9.83 2.89
CA MET A 76 3.42 -10.91 2.89
C MET A 76 3.86 -12.04 1.94
N HIS A 77 3.34 -13.25 2.20
CA HIS A 77 3.71 -14.46 1.47
C HIS A 77 2.46 -15.17 0.89
N GLY A 78 2.68 -16.25 0.12
CA GLY A 78 1.60 -17.06 -0.45
C GLY A 78 0.76 -16.29 -1.47
N SER A 79 -0.56 -16.34 -1.33
CA SER A 79 -1.53 -15.65 -2.19
C SER A 79 -1.37 -14.12 -2.20
N MET A 80 -0.70 -13.58 -1.16
CA MET A 80 -0.39 -12.17 -0.96
C MET A 80 1.07 -11.83 -1.28
N SER A 81 1.80 -12.68 -2.01
CA SER A 81 3.19 -12.39 -2.40
C SER A 81 3.31 -11.06 -3.17
N GLY A 82 4.31 -10.25 -2.80
CA GLY A 82 4.52 -8.90 -3.34
C GLY A 82 3.68 -7.82 -2.65
N TRP A 83 2.81 -8.17 -1.71
CA TRP A 83 2.19 -7.24 -0.78
C TRP A 83 3.06 -7.06 0.46
N HIS A 84 2.86 -5.93 1.12
CA HIS A 84 3.44 -5.65 2.42
C HIS A 84 2.35 -5.12 3.34
N GLU A 85 2.51 -5.28 4.65
CA GLU A 85 1.57 -4.73 5.63
C GLU A 85 2.25 -3.83 6.66
N VAL A 86 1.60 -2.70 6.96
CA VAL A 86 1.84 -1.97 8.21
C VAL A 86 0.97 -2.59 9.31
N ARG A 87 1.55 -2.89 10.47
CA ARG A 87 0.92 -3.61 11.57
C ARG A 87 0.90 -2.75 12.83
N VAL A 88 -0.29 -2.40 13.32
CA VAL A 88 -0.43 -1.65 14.58
C VAL A 88 -1.54 -2.25 15.43
N ASP A 89 -1.32 -2.32 16.73
CA ASP A 89 -2.29 -2.82 17.70
C ASP A 89 -2.96 -1.65 18.44
N GLY A 90 -4.28 -1.66 18.50
CA GLY A 90 -5.07 -0.74 19.32
C GLY A 90 -5.31 -1.31 20.73
N SER A 91 -5.49 -0.42 21.71
CA SER A 91 -5.65 -0.80 23.11
C SER A 91 -7.11 -0.86 23.59
N LYS A 92 -8.02 -0.07 23.02
CA LYS A 92 -9.42 0.04 23.48
C LYS A 92 -10.40 0.37 22.32
N PRO A 93 -11.22 -0.60 21.86
CA PRO A 93 -11.11 -2.03 22.11
C PRO A 93 -9.80 -2.57 21.54
N ARG A 94 -9.30 -3.69 22.09
CA ARG A 94 -8.11 -4.35 21.56
C ARG A 94 -8.39 -4.90 20.16
N ARG A 95 -7.67 -4.40 19.16
CA ARG A 95 -7.81 -4.79 17.74
C ARG A 95 -6.46 -4.74 17.05
N HIS A 96 -6.30 -5.58 16.03
CA HIS A 96 -5.19 -5.49 15.09
C HIS A 96 -5.62 -4.66 13.89
N TYR A 97 -4.85 -3.63 13.56
CA TYR A 97 -5.05 -2.77 12.41
C TYR A 97 -3.94 -3.05 11.39
N ARG A 98 -4.32 -3.18 10.12
CA ARG A 98 -3.40 -3.39 9.00
C ARG A 98 -3.65 -2.37 7.91
N LEU A 99 -2.58 -1.85 7.32
CA LEU A 99 -2.61 -1.23 6.00
C LEU A 99 -1.92 -2.17 5.02
N PHE A 100 -2.52 -2.39 3.86
CA PHE A 100 -1.97 -3.23 2.81
C PHE A 100 -1.36 -2.35 1.73
N CYS A 101 -0.07 -2.57 1.49
CA CYS A 101 0.76 -1.71 0.66
C CYS A 101 1.38 -2.47 -0.52
N ARG A 102 1.69 -1.71 -1.57
CA ARG A 102 2.46 -2.15 -2.74
C ARG A 102 3.68 -1.26 -2.90
N VAL A 103 4.81 -1.86 -3.24
CA VAL A 103 6.01 -1.14 -3.69
C VAL A 103 5.95 -1.07 -5.22
N ASP A 104 5.87 0.15 -5.76
CA ASP A 104 5.68 0.41 -7.18
C ASP A 104 6.82 1.27 -7.74
N THR A 105 7.71 0.62 -8.47
CA THR A 105 8.86 1.24 -9.13
C THR A 105 8.57 1.66 -10.57
N GLU A 106 7.35 1.45 -11.06
CA GLU A 106 6.99 1.60 -12.48
C GLU A 106 5.94 2.68 -12.73
N ALA A 107 5.46 3.36 -11.69
CA ALA A 107 4.53 4.47 -11.82
C ALA A 107 5.09 5.58 -12.72
N LEU A 108 4.30 6.04 -13.69
CA LEU A 108 4.59 7.17 -14.56
C LEU A 108 4.15 8.47 -13.92
N GLY A 109 4.84 9.57 -14.24
CA GLY A 109 4.54 10.90 -13.70
C GLY A 109 5.12 11.16 -12.30
N THR A 110 6.04 10.31 -11.85
CA THR A 110 6.75 10.43 -10.56
C THR A 110 8.26 10.34 -10.76
N ASP A 111 9.04 11.10 -10.00
CA ASP A 111 10.50 11.04 -9.92
C ASP A 111 11.00 10.03 -8.88
N ARG A 112 10.10 9.42 -8.10
CA ARG A 112 10.43 8.44 -7.05
C ARG A 112 9.51 7.22 -7.12
N PRO A 113 9.97 6.02 -6.70
CA PRO A 113 9.09 4.88 -6.55
C PRO A 113 8.01 5.19 -5.52
N ILE A 114 6.87 4.52 -5.63
CA ILE A 114 5.71 4.75 -4.78
C ILE A 114 5.58 3.61 -3.77
N LEU A 115 5.44 3.94 -2.50
CA LEU A 115 4.87 3.08 -1.47
C LEU A 115 3.37 3.33 -1.47
N ALA A 116 2.64 2.55 -2.25
CA ALA A 116 1.21 2.73 -2.45
C ALA A 116 0.43 2.05 -1.32
N VAL A 117 -0.35 2.83 -0.57
CA VAL A 117 -1.32 2.31 0.40
C VAL A 117 -2.62 2.03 -0.35
N ILE A 118 -2.99 0.74 -0.47
CA ILE A 118 -4.15 0.33 -1.26
C ILE A 118 -5.43 0.37 -0.44
N THR A 119 -5.40 -0.25 0.74
CA THR A 119 -6.55 -0.33 1.65
C THR A 119 -6.09 -0.62 3.07
N GLY A 120 -7.01 -0.57 4.02
CA GLY A 120 -6.77 -0.95 5.40
C GLY A 120 -7.91 -1.78 5.97
N MET A 121 -7.58 -2.62 6.95
CA MET A 121 -8.55 -3.49 7.63
C MET A 121 -8.21 -3.62 9.11
N SER A 122 -9.22 -3.92 9.92
CA SER A 122 -9.00 -4.27 11.32
C SER A 122 -9.73 -5.54 11.70
N LYS A 123 -9.20 -6.25 12.69
CA LYS A 123 -9.81 -7.45 13.25
C LYS A 123 -9.67 -7.48 14.76
N ALA A 124 -10.53 -8.25 15.42
CA ALA A 124 -10.36 -8.54 16.83
C ALA A 124 -9.04 -9.29 17.08
N VAL A 125 -8.52 -9.20 18.31
CA VAL A 125 -7.35 -10.01 18.69
C VAL A 125 -7.73 -11.49 18.66
N ARG A 126 -6.79 -12.36 18.29
CA ARG A 126 -6.96 -13.82 18.14
C ARG A 126 -7.85 -14.29 16.98
N THR A 127 -8.24 -13.40 16.07
CA THR A 127 -8.86 -13.82 14.80
C THR A 127 -7.87 -13.69 13.64
N THR A 128 -8.19 -14.23 12.46
CA THR A 128 -7.42 -14.10 11.22
C THR A 128 -8.24 -13.39 10.15
N PHE A 129 -7.56 -12.78 9.17
CA PHE A 129 -8.25 -12.39 7.93
C PHE A 129 -8.47 -13.65 7.10
N SER A 130 -9.63 -13.73 6.48
CA SER A 130 -10.00 -14.84 5.59
C SER A 130 -9.36 -14.67 4.21
N GLU A 131 -9.37 -15.72 3.39
CA GLU A 131 -8.93 -15.59 2.00
C GLU A 131 -9.86 -14.67 1.19
N ALA A 132 -11.15 -14.59 1.54
CA ALA A 132 -12.08 -13.64 0.93
C ALA A 132 -11.71 -12.19 1.26
N ASP A 133 -11.19 -11.92 2.47
CA ASP A 133 -10.65 -10.60 2.83
C ASP A 133 -9.43 -10.24 1.99
N HIS A 134 -8.48 -11.18 1.85
CA HIS A 134 -7.30 -11.00 1.00
C HIS A 134 -7.65 -10.88 -0.48
N LEU A 135 -8.70 -11.56 -0.95
CA LEU A 135 -9.20 -11.42 -2.32
C LEU A 135 -9.62 -9.96 -2.60
N LYS A 136 -10.39 -9.34 -1.70
CA LYS A 136 -10.79 -7.92 -1.83
C LYS A 136 -9.59 -6.98 -1.89
N VAL A 137 -8.56 -7.24 -1.09
CA VAL A 137 -7.30 -6.47 -1.13
C VAL A 137 -6.65 -6.60 -2.50
N ARG A 138 -6.58 -7.82 -3.05
CA ARG A 138 -5.98 -8.08 -4.37
C ARG A 138 -6.77 -7.50 -5.53
N GLU A 139 -8.10 -7.48 -5.45
CA GLU A 139 -8.96 -6.82 -6.44
C GLU A 139 -8.67 -5.32 -6.50
N LEU A 140 -8.58 -4.64 -5.34
CA LEU A 140 -8.18 -3.22 -5.29
C LEU A 140 -6.75 -3.00 -5.81
N GLY A 141 -5.82 -3.92 -5.52
CA GLY A 141 -4.48 -3.85 -6.08
C GLY A 141 -4.47 -4.04 -7.61
N THR A 142 -5.33 -4.90 -8.13
CA THR A 142 -5.52 -5.09 -9.57
C THR A 142 -6.07 -3.81 -10.22
N GLU A 143 -7.05 -3.17 -9.58
CA GLU A 143 -7.57 -1.86 -10.01
C GLU A 143 -6.45 -0.81 -10.03
N TYR A 144 -5.65 -0.70 -8.96
CA TYR A 144 -4.50 0.20 -8.88
C TYR A 144 -3.51 -0.01 -10.05
N PHE A 145 -3.17 -1.26 -10.36
CA PHE A 145 -2.21 -1.58 -11.42
C PHE A 145 -2.79 -1.50 -12.85
N SER A 146 -4.12 -1.47 -13.01
CA SER A 146 -4.81 -1.51 -14.31
C SER A 146 -4.48 -0.34 -15.24
N ARG A 147 -4.01 0.79 -14.69
CA ARG A 147 -3.66 2.00 -15.45
C ARG A 147 -2.36 2.63 -14.94
N ASN A 148 -1.69 3.34 -15.84
CA ASN A 148 -0.48 4.09 -15.56
C ASN A 148 -0.45 5.36 -16.45
N PRO A 149 -0.53 6.59 -15.92
CA PRO A 149 -0.29 7.02 -14.54
C PRO A 149 -1.26 6.43 -13.50
N ARG A 150 -0.72 6.21 -12.29
CA ARG A 150 -1.48 5.67 -11.15
C ARG A 150 -2.52 6.67 -10.69
N SER A 151 -3.66 6.17 -10.21
CA SER A 151 -4.70 7.01 -9.60
C SER A 151 -4.43 7.08 -8.11
N VAL A 152 -3.87 8.20 -7.65
CA VAL A 152 -3.39 8.36 -6.27
C VAL A 152 -3.74 9.74 -5.69
N LYS A 153 -3.82 9.80 -4.36
CA LYS A 153 -3.88 11.03 -3.56
C LYS A 153 -2.67 11.09 -2.62
N ASN A 154 -2.14 12.29 -2.47
CA ASN A 154 -1.21 12.61 -1.39
C ASN A 154 -1.97 12.53 -0.05
N GLY A 155 -1.33 11.92 0.96
CA GLY A 155 -1.89 11.74 2.30
C GLY A 155 -1.73 12.92 3.23
#